data_AF-A0A3D0XVQ8-F1
#
_entry.id   AF-A0A3D0XVQ8-F1
#
_cell.length_a   1.000
_cell.length_b   1.000
_cell.length_c   1.000
_cell.angle_alpha   90.00
_cell.angle_beta   90.00
_cell.angle_gamma   90.00
#
_symmetry.space_group_name_H-M   'P 1'
#
loop_
_entity.id
_entity.type
_entity.pdbx_description
1 polymer ?
#
loop_
_entity_poly.entity_id
_entity_poly.type
_entity_poly.pdbx_seq_one_letter_code
_entity_poly.pdbx_strand_id
1 'polypeptide(L)' 'MKKRYDVIIIGAGPAGIFTALELDRLAPDKTMLIVDSGSAIADRCCPARTQGHCMHCKTCSIMNGWAGAGAFSDGKLSL' A
#
# COMPACT_ATOMS: atom_id res chain seq x y z
N MET A 1 17.13 -8.73 6.12
CA MET A 1 16.00 -8.23 6.93
C MET A 1 16.36 -8.25 8.40
N LYS A 2 15.95 -7.23 9.17
CA LYS A 2 16.01 -7.29 10.63
C LYS A 2 15.03 -8.36 11.12
N LYS A 3 15.38 -9.09 12.18
CA LYS A 3 14.51 -10.14 12.76
C LYS A 3 13.44 -9.58 13.72
N ARG A 4 13.56 -8.32 14.12
CA ARG A 4 12.66 -7.63 15.05
C ARG A 4 12.43 -6.21 14.57
N TYR A 5 11.20 -5.74 14.76
CA TYR A 5 10.73 -4.38 14.53
C TYR A 5 9.90 -3.98 15.74
N ASP A 6 9.94 -2.71 16.11
CA ASP A 6 9.12 -2.16 17.19
C ASP A 6 7.66 -2.01 16.74
N VAL A 7 7.45 -1.70 15.46
CA VAL A 7 6.13 -1.56 14.83
C VAL A 7 6.09 -2.27 13.48
N ILE A 8 4.99 -3.00 13.21
CA ILE A 8 4.70 -3.55 11.88
C ILE A 8 3.38 -2.96 11.41
N ILE A 9 3.40 -2.34 10.24
CA ILE A 9 2.24 -1.74 9.57
C ILE A 9 1.82 -2.67 8.43
N ILE A 10 0.60 -3.19 8.50
CA ILE A 10 0.04 -4.06 7.46
C ILE A 10 -0.87 -3.23 6.57
N GLY A 11 -0.49 -3.10 5.30
CA GLY A 11 -1.12 -2.26 4.30
C GLY A 11 -0.29 -1.01 3.99
N ALA A 12 0.17 -0.89 2.75
CA ALA A 12 0.89 0.27 2.24
C ALA A 12 -0.05 1.26 1.52
N GLY A 13 -1.31 1.35 1.95
CA GLY A 13 -2.24 2.40 1.53
C GLY A 13 -1.97 3.75 2.20
N PRO A 14 -2.75 4.81 1.91
CA PRO A 14 -2.54 6.14 2.49
C PRO A 14 -2.47 6.12 4.01
N ALA A 15 -3.39 5.41 4.68
CA ALA A 15 -3.38 5.28 6.15
C ALA A 15 -2.07 4.69 6.68
N GLY A 16 -1.56 3.61 6.09
CA GLY A 16 -0.30 2.99 6.51
C GLY A 16 0.92 3.85 6.21
N ILE A 17 0.94 4.51 5.05
CA ILE A 17 2.00 5.44 4.65
C ILE A 17 2.07 6.63 5.62
N PHE A 18 0.94 7.26 5.94
CA PHE A 18 0.90 8.38 6.88
C PHE A 18 1.20 7.94 8.31
N THR A 19 0.79 6.73 8.70
CA THR A 19 1.18 6.15 10.00
C THR A 19 2.69 6.02 10.10
N ALA A 20 3.34 5.49 9.06
CA ALA A 20 4.79 5.36 9.03
C ALA A 20 5.50 6.72 9.04
N LEU A 21 4.99 7.68 8.25
CA LEU A 21 5.53 9.04 8.20
C LEU A 21 5.47 9.73 9.56
N GLU A 22 4.35 9.62 10.28
CA GLU A 22 4.20 10.23 11.60
C GLU A 22 5.00 9.48 12.67
N LEU A 23 5.14 8.15 12.58
CA LEU A 23 6.02 7.40 13.48
C LEU A 23 7.49 7.76 13.29
N ASP A 24 7.95 7.96 12.06
CA ASP A 24 9.32 8.39 11.77
C ASP A 24 9.65 9.74 12.43
N ARG A 25 8.66 10.63 12.49
CA ARG A 25 8.78 11.95 13.11
C ARG A 25 8.68 11.91 14.63
N LEU A 26 7.69 11.21 15.18
CA LEU A 26 7.36 11.22 16.60
C LEU A 26 8.24 10.25 17.40
N ALA A 27 8.79 9.22 16.76
CA ALA A 27 9.58 8.17 17.41
C ALA A 27 10.73 7.68 16.49
N PRO A 28 11.69 8.55 16.14
CA PRO A 28 12.76 8.27 15.17
C PRO A 28 13.72 7.14 15.62
N ASP A 29 13.72 6.77 16.90
CA ASP A 29 14.47 5.64 17.45
C ASP A 29 13.80 4.28 17.20
N LYS A 30 12.51 4.27 16.83
CA LYS A 30 11.75 3.04 16.59
C LYS A 30 11.98 2.51 15.20
N THR A 31 12.21 1.20 15.13
CA THR A 31 12.32 0.47 13.87
C THR A 31 10.95 0.00 13.43
N MET A 32 10.61 0.25 12.16
CA MET A 32 9.31 -0.15 11.61
C MET A 32 9.44 -0.94 10.30
N LEU A 33 8.42 -1.73 10.02
CA LEU A 33 8.24 -2.46 8.76
C LEU A 33 6.84 -2.19 8.22
N ILE A 34 6.73 -1.73 6.98
CA ILE A 34 5.47 -1.72 6.23
C ILE A 34 5.44 -2.93 5.31
N VAL A 35 4.34 -3.66 5.29
CA VAL A 35 4.13 -4.81 4.40
C VAL A 35 2.79 -4.66 3.70
N ASP A 36 2.75 -4.96 2.40
CA ASP A 36 1.51 -5.04 1.63
C ASP A 36 1.47 -6.37 0.87
N SER A 37 0.27 -6.85 0.56
CA SER A 37 0.06 -8.09 -0.20
C SER A 37 0.27 -7.89 -1.71
N GLY A 38 0.23 -6.65 -2.20
CA GLY A 38 0.43 -6.31 -3.59
C GLY A 38 1.85 -5.83 -3.93
N SER A 39 2.02 -5.43 -5.19
CA SER A 39 3.32 -5.04 -5.74
C SER A 39 3.66 -3.56 -5.52
N ALA A 40 4.92 -3.21 -5.77
CA ALA A 40 5.33 -1.82 -5.95
C ALA A 40 4.56 -1.15 -7.09
N ILE A 41 4.38 0.17 -7.03
CA ILE A 41 3.51 0.89 -7.98
C ILE A 41 3.88 0.71 -9.46
N ALA A 42 5.18 0.61 -9.76
CA ALA A 42 5.68 0.38 -11.13
C ALA A 42 5.24 -0.97 -11.70
N ASP A 43 5.02 -1.97 -10.85
CA ASP A 43 4.66 -3.33 -11.23
C ASP A 43 3.15 -3.59 -11.12
N ARG A 44 2.36 -2.59 -10.71
CA ARG A 44 0.90 -2.73 -10.56
C ARG A 44 0.20 -2.65 -11.90
N CYS A 45 -0.06 -3.82 -12.50
CA CYS A 45 -0.87 -3.95 -13.71
C CYS A 45 -2.17 -4.72 -13.41
N CYS A 46 -3.33 -4.13 -13.74
CA CYS A 46 -4.63 -4.81 -13.66
C CYS A 46 -5.03 -5.31 -15.05
N PRO A 47 -5.22 -6.63 -15.26
CA PRO A 47 -5.58 -7.18 -16.58
C PRO A 47 -6.94 -6.69 -17.07
N ALA A 48 -7.82 -6.21 -16.19
CA ALA A 48 -9.10 -5.62 -16.59
C ALA A 48 -8.93 -4.39 -17.51
N ARG A 49 -7.80 -3.67 -17.43
CA ARG A 49 -7.51 -2.52 -18.30
C ARG A 49 -7.28 -2.92 -19.76
N THR A 50 -6.86 -4.17 -20.00
CA THR A 50 -6.64 -4.69 -21.36
C THR A 50 -7.73 -5.67 -21.80
N GLN A 51 -8.34 -6.41 -20.86
CA GLN A 51 -9.36 -7.44 -21.12
C GLN A 51 -10.80 -6.89 -21.07
N GLY A 52 -11.00 -5.65 -20.60
CA GLY A 52 -12.31 -4.99 -20.54
C GLY A 52 -13.24 -5.47 -19.42
N HIS A 53 -12.86 -6.49 -18.63
CA HIS A 53 -13.65 -6.99 -17.51
C HIS A 53 -12.75 -7.45 -16.34
N CYS A 54 -13.32 -7.50 -15.13
CA CYS A 54 -12.59 -7.93 -13.94
C CYS A 54 -12.24 -9.42 -14.01
N MET A 55 -10.97 -9.76 -13.79
CA MET A 55 -10.48 -11.14 -13.81
C MET A 55 -10.52 -11.83 -12.43
N HIS A 56 -11.06 -11.16 -11.40
CA HIS A 56 -11.13 -11.68 -10.02
C HIS A 56 -9.80 -12.25 -9.51
N CYS A 57 -8.70 -11.52 -9.73
CA CYS A 57 -7.37 -11.92 -9.30
C CYS A 57 -7.32 -12.23 -7.79
N LYS A 58 -6.55 -13.27 -7.41
CA LYS A 58 -6.32 -13.62 -5.99
C LYS A 58 -5.81 -12.43 -5.17
N THR A 59 -4.87 -11.67 -5.73
CA THR A 59 -4.46 -10.35 -5.24
C THR A 59 -4.79 -9.32 -6.30
N CYS A 60 -5.71 -8.41 -6.01
CA CYS A 60 -6.14 -7.41 -6.97
C CYS A 60 -5.15 -6.25 -7.05
N SER A 61 -4.54 -6.04 -8.23
CA SER A 61 -3.60 -4.94 -8.48
C SER A 61 -4.23 -3.55 -8.34
N ILE A 62 -5.57 -3.41 -8.37
CA ILE A 62 -6.24 -2.13 -8.10
C ILE A 62 -6.36 -1.87 -6.61
N MET A 63 -6.65 -2.89 -5.80
CA MET A 63 -6.93 -2.71 -4.38
C MET A 63 -5.69 -2.81 -3.48
N ASN A 64 -4.69 -3.60 -3.90
CA ASN A 64 -3.50 -3.94 -3.11
C ASN A 64 -2.23 -3.42 -3.77
N GLY A 65 -1.19 -3.22 -2.98
CA GLY A 65 0.12 -2.72 -3.37
C GLY A 65 0.40 -1.33 -2.82
N TRP A 66 1.56 -0.76 -3.21
CA TRP A 66 1.95 0.59 -2.79
C TRP A 66 0.87 1.64 -3.12
N ALA A 67 0.50 2.47 -2.14
CA ALA A 67 -0.61 3.43 -2.16
C ALA A 67 -2.03 2.83 -2.20
N GLY A 68 -2.18 1.51 -2.10
CA GLY A 68 -3.47 0.82 -1.98
C GLY A 68 -4.45 1.15 -3.11
N ALA A 69 -5.75 1.15 -2.80
CA ALA A 69 -6.80 1.52 -3.78
C ALA A 69 -6.71 2.97 -4.27
N GLY A 70 -6.13 3.87 -3.46
CA GLY A 70 -5.99 5.29 -3.82
C GLY A 70 -5.10 5.54 -5.03
N ALA A 71 -4.17 4.63 -5.34
CA ALA A 71 -3.23 4.80 -6.46
C ALA A 71 -3.92 4.87 -7.84
N PHE A 72 -5.10 4.27 -7.98
CA PHE A 72 -5.85 4.23 -9.23
C PHE A 72 -7.25 4.84 -9.09
N SER A 73 -7.46 5.66 -8.07
CA SER A 73 -8.67 6.46 -7.92
C SER A 73 -8.49 7.84 -8.58
N ASP A 74 -9.58 8.60 -8.65
CA ASP A 74 -9.53 10.01 -9.09
C ASP A 74 -8.84 10.94 -8.07
N GLY A 75 -8.35 10.41 -6.94
CA GLY A 75 -7.67 11.20 -5.91
C GLY A 75 -8.56 12.21 -5.20
N LYS A 76 -9.89 12.08 -5.31
CA LYS A 76 -10.84 12.98 -4.64
C LYS A 76 -10.76 12.81 -3.13
N LEU A 77 -10.63 13.92 -2.42
CA LEU A 77 -10.65 13.97 -0.96
C LEU A 77 -12.02 14.49 -0.52
N SER A 78 -12.78 13.64 0.16
CA SER A 78 -14.00 14.04 0.84
C SER A 78 -13.64 14.43 2.26
N LEU A 79 -13.43 15.74 2.48
CA LEU A 79 -13.30 16.34 3.82
C LEU A 79 -14.67 16.81 4.32
#